data_AF-A0A1X1GRA5-F1
#
_entry.id   AF-A0A1X1GRA5-F1
#
_cell.length_a   1.000
_cell.length_b   1.000
_cell.length_c   1.000
_cell.angle_alpha   90.00
_cell.angle_beta   90.00
_cell.angle_gamma   90.00
#
_symmetry.space_group_name_H-M   'P 1'
#
loop_
_entity.id
_entity.type
_entity.pdbx_description
1 polymer ?
#
loop_
_entity_poly.entity_id
_entity_poly.type
_entity_poly.pdbx_seq_one_letter_code
_entity_poly.pdbx_strand_id
1 'polypeptide(L)'
;MGIFNFLFGSKKQKEPQQISVTVAPPKEFDYYRPEYFKILNSRPNMSELYGRGFDFPKYNDNFITTEGYPLRELLLLVWWGKTKNGRKSTISIPKYFFHDYNLNAEKITRKFKDESLLYDDEGKTLLTEEGRVIADKYSSLWEIHSAKEYPTNLDIDFPTWNKNKFDLIMCQMQIRYHSEYAKFCKKLVNYFNSLNAPTSALKIHNEINYYINEMNSNLARVNDLKEKLIILQDRIDDNI
;
A
#
# COMPACT_ATOMS: atom_id res chain seq x y z
N MET A 1 60.56 65.40 20.54
CA MET A 1 59.70 64.57 19.67
C MET A 1 58.54 64.10 20.55
N GLY A 2 57.31 64.64 20.56
CA GLY A 2 56.57 65.33 19.49
C GLY A 2 56.35 64.36 18.32
N ILE A 3 55.21 64.19 17.68
CA ILE A 3 53.95 64.94 17.53
C ILE A 3 53.13 63.98 16.60
N PHE A 4 51.85 63.61 16.75
CA PHE A 4 50.65 64.43 16.63
C PHE A 4 49.40 63.60 16.99
N ASN A 5 48.61 64.13 17.93
CA ASN A 5 47.15 64.11 17.83
C ASN A 5 46.76 64.80 16.52
N PHE A 6 45.87 64.20 15.72
CA PHE A 6 44.93 64.85 14.79
C PHE A 6 44.31 63.72 13.95
N LEU A 7 43.05 63.32 14.08
CA LEU A 7 41.88 64.12 13.75
C LEU A 7 40.63 63.43 14.34
N PHE A 8 40.20 63.82 15.54
CA PHE A 8 38.78 63.74 15.87
C PHE A 8 38.08 64.87 15.11
N GLY A 9 37.56 64.54 13.93
CA GLY A 9 36.56 65.35 13.23
C GLY A 9 35.17 64.97 13.72
N SER A 10 34.57 65.81 14.55
CA SER A 10 33.20 65.70 15.01
C SER A 10 32.21 65.75 13.83
N LYS A 11 31.48 64.65 13.62
CA LYS A 11 30.22 64.68 12.87
C LYS A 11 29.13 64.04 13.71
N LYS A 12 28.12 64.86 14.02
CA LYS A 12 26.85 64.44 14.61
C LYS A 12 26.38 63.16 13.92
N GLN A 13 26.11 62.11 14.70
CA GLN A 13 25.33 60.98 14.22
C GLN A 13 24.00 61.53 13.72
N LYS A 14 23.80 61.57 12.40
CA LYS A 14 22.45 61.54 11.86
C LYS A 14 21.95 60.15 12.20
N GLU A 15 20.89 60.07 13.00
CA GLU A 15 20.13 58.84 13.12
C GLU A 15 19.88 58.30 11.71
N PRO A 16 20.20 57.02 11.43
CA PRO A 16 19.71 56.41 10.22
C PRO A 16 18.19 56.46 10.33
N GLN A 17 17.54 57.19 9.42
CA GLN A 17 16.12 57.01 9.18
C GLN A 17 15.95 55.52 8.90
N GLN A 18 15.44 54.78 9.90
CA GLN A 18 14.98 53.43 9.68
C GLN A 18 13.82 53.56 8.71
N ILE A 19 14.13 53.34 7.43
CA ILE A 19 13.11 52.97 6.45
C ILE A 19 12.62 51.61 6.92
N SER A 20 11.65 51.61 7.82
CA SER A 20 10.87 50.44 8.15
C SER A 20 10.04 50.14 6.91
N VAL A 21 10.63 49.39 5.98
CA VAL A 21 9.85 48.74 4.93
C VAL A 21 9.02 47.69 5.65
N THR A 22 7.80 48.07 6.05
CA THR A 22 6.79 47.10 6.44
C THR A 22 6.39 46.39 5.15
N VAL A 23 7.11 45.32 4.79
CA VAL A 23 6.61 44.38 3.79
C VAL A 23 5.42 43.70 4.45
N ALA A 24 4.21 44.21 4.19
CA ALA A 24 3.00 43.48 4.52
C ALA A 24 3.15 42.08 3.89
N PRO A 25 3.02 40.98 4.66
CA PRO A 25 3.04 39.66 4.06
C PRO A 25 1.98 39.66 2.94
N PRO A 26 2.33 39.20 1.72
CA PRO A 26 1.37 39.19 0.63
C PRO A 26 0.13 38.46 1.12
N LYS A 27 -1.04 39.13 1.06
CA LYS A 27 -2.34 38.53 1.38
C LYS A 27 -2.38 37.16 0.73
N GLU A 28 -2.33 36.10 1.54
CA GLU A 28 -2.40 34.74 1.01
C GLU A 28 -3.70 34.63 0.22
N PHE A 29 -3.60 34.16 -1.02
CA PHE A 29 -4.78 34.02 -1.87
C PHE A 29 -5.64 32.89 -1.30
N ASP A 30 -6.79 33.24 -0.73
CA ASP A 30 -7.68 32.28 -0.08
C ASP A 30 -8.43 31.44 -1.13
N TYR A 31 -7.99 30.19 -1.25
CA TYR A 31 -8.58 29.17 -2.10
C TYR A 31 -9.41 28.14 -1.31
N TYR A 32 -9.62 28.31 0.00
CA TYR A 32 -10.42 27.40 0.84
C TYR A 32 -11.92 27.68 0.70
N ARG A 33 -12.45 27.51 -0.51
CA ARG A 33 -13.86 27.74 -0.84
C ARG A 33 -14.67 26.44 -0.77
N PRO A 34 -16.01 26.50 -0.63
CA PRO A 34 -16.85 25.30 -0.63
C PRO A 34 -16.61 24.36 -1.83
N GLU A 35 -16.38 24.91 -3.02
CA GLU A 35 -16.01 24.15 -4.22
C GLU A 35 -14.72 23.33 -4.04
N TYR A 36 -13.71 23.89 -3.38
CA TYR A 36 -12.45 23.18 -3.09
C TYR A 36 -12.71 21.94 -2.23
N PHE A 37 -13.43 22.12 -1.12
CA PHE A 37 -13.78 21.00 -0.23
C PHE A 37 -14.68 19.97 -0.90
N LYS A 38 -15.60 20.40 -1.78
CA LYS A 38 -16.41 19.48 -2.59
C LYS A 38 -15.54 18.62 -3.50
N ILE A 39 -14.52 19.20 -4.14
CA ILE A 39 -13.59 18.44 -4.97
C ILE A 39 -12.77 17.50 -4.09
N LEU A 40 -12.20 17.97 -2.98
CA LEU A 40 -11.43 17.15 -2.03
C LEU A 40 -12.22 15.93 -1.54
N ASN A 41 -13.50 16.11 -1.19
CA ASN A 41 -14.38 15.02 -0.75
C ASN A 41 -14.72 14.03 -1.87
N SER A 42 -14.40 14.35 -3.14
CA SER A 42 -14.55 13.43 -4.28
C SER A 42 -13.28 12.66 -4.61
N ARG A 43 -12.24 12.73 -3.74
CA ARG A 43 -11.01 11.97 -3.91
C ARG A 43 -11.33 10.47 -3.93
N PRO A 44 -10.92 9.72 -4.96
CA PRO A 44 -11.22 8.31 -5.03
C PRO A 44 -10.52 7.55 -3.91
N ASN A 45 -11.21 6.54 -3.38
CA ASN A 45 -10.74 5.69 -2.29
C ASN A 45 -10.61 4.25 -2.79
N MET A 46 -9.43 3.65 -2.60
CA MET A 46 -9.17 2.28 -3.04
C MET A 46 -10.05 1.25 -2.30
N SER A 47 -10.31 1.48 -1.01
CA SER A 47 -11.14 0.57 -0.20
C SER A 47 -12.60 0.56 -0.66
N GLU A 48 -13.12 1.69 -1.14
CA GLU A 48 -14.47 1.75 -1.74
C GLU A 48 -14.52 0.97 -3.06
N LEU A 49 -13.44 1.00 -3.85
CA LEU A 49 -13.34 0.21 -5.08
C LEU A 49 -13.22 -1.29 -4.82
N TYR A 50 -12.50 -1.67 -3.76
CA TYR A 50 -12.36 -3.06 -3.34
C TYR A 50 -13.57 -3.60 -2.57
N GLY A 51 -14.44 -2.72 -2.06
CA GLY A 51 -15.56 -3.09 -1.19
C GLY A 51 -15.14 -3.51 0.22
N ARG A 52 -13.86 -3.40 0.57
CA ARG A 52 -13.29 -3.75 1.88
C ARG A 52 -12.07 -2.89 2.19
N GLY A 53 -11.93 -2.52 3.46
CA GLY A 53 -10.81 -1.73 3.98
C GLY A 53 -9.53 -2.55 4.13
N PHE A 54 -8.37 -1.89 4.21
CA PHE A 54 -7.08 -2.56 4.48
C PHE A 54 -6.97 -3.11 5.91
N ASP A 55 -7.87 -2.69 6.79
CA ASP A 55 -8.11 -3.21 8.13
C ASP A 55 -9.04 -4.45 8.15
N PHE A 56 -9.47 -4.94 6.98
CA PHE A 56 -10.31 -6.13 6.90
C PHE A 56 -9.61 -7.36 7.52
N PRO A 57 -10.29 -8.14 8.37
CA PRO A 57 -9.68 -9.30 9.03
C PRO A 57 -9.07 -10.28 8.04
N LYS A 58 -7.89 -10.83 8.37
CA LYS A 58 -7.16 -11.79 7.52
C LYS A 58 -7.82 -13.17 7.43
N TYR A 59 -8.71 -13.47 8.35
CA TYR A 59 -9.46 -14.72 8.44
C TYR A 59 -10.72 -14.47 9.29
N ASN A 60 -11.69 -15.38 9.25
CA ASN A 60 -12.86 -15.38 10.15
C ASN A 60 -13.24 -16.77 10.66
N ASP A 61 -12.52 -17.83 10.26
CA ASP A 61 -12.77 -19.24 10.62
C ASP A 61 -14.17 -19.77 10.25
N ASN A 62 -14.88 -19.10 9.33
CA ASN A 62 -16.20 -19.55 8.89
C ASN A 62 -16.11 -20.65 7.81
N PHE A 63 -14.96 -20.81 7.16
CA PHE A 63 -14.79 -21.85 6.16
C PHE A 63 -14.55 -23.20 6.84
N ILE A 64 -15.47 -24.15 6.62
CA ILE A 64 -15.39 -25.50 7.18
C ILE A 64 -14.56 -26.39 6.27
N THR A 65 -13.36 -26.77 6.72
CA THR A 65 -12.51 -27.73 6.02
C THR A 65 -12.92 -29.16 6.32
N THR A 66 -12.64 -30.09 5.40
CA THR A 66 -12.92 -31.51 5.60
C THR A 66 -12.02 -32.15 6.65
N GLU A 67 -10.84 -31.57 6.90
CA GLU A 67 -9.84 -32.02 7.87
C GLU A 67 -10.12 -31.49 9.29
N GLY A 68 -11.12 -30.62 9.46
CA GLY A 68 -11.50 -30.06 10.76
C GLY A 68 -10.57 -28.95 11.27
N TYR A 69 -9.70 -28.43 10.42
CA TYR A 69 -8.77 -27.34 10.74
C TYR A 69 -9.26 -25.99 10.18
N PRO A 70 -9.14 -24.88 10.94
CA PRO A 70 -9.29 -23.55 10.35
C PRO A 70 -8.25 -23.29 9.25
N LEU A 71 -8.60 -22.52 8.21
CA LEU A 71 -7.68 -22.24 7.10
C LEU A 71 -6.37 -21.58 7.56
N ARG A 72 -6.39 -20.73 8.60
CA ARG A 72 -5.17 -20.15 9.17
C ARG A 72 -4.21 -21.20 9.75
N GLU A 73 -4.73 -22.31 10.29
CA GLU A 73 -3.89 -23.41 10.78
C GLU A 73 -3.32 -24.20 9.60
N LEU A 74 -4.13 -24.47 8.57
CA LEU A 74 -3.65 -25.12 7.35
C LEU A 74 -2.63 -24.28 6.59
N LEU A 75 -2.70 -22.95 6.65
CA LEU A 75 -1.65 -22.06 6.13
C LEU A 75 -0.29 -22.35 6.79
N LEU A 76 -0.26 -22.72 8.08
CA LEU A 76 0.97 -23.12 8.76
C LEU A 76 1.51 -24.46 8.23
N LEU A 77 0.63 -25.44 7.97
CA LEU A 77 1.01 -26.70 7.34
C LEU A 77 1.60 -26.46 5.93
N VAL A 78 0.94 -25.62 5.13
CA VAL A 78 1.43 -25.18 3.82
C VAL A 78 2.80 -24.52 3.94
N TRP A 79 3.01 -23.66 4.95
CA TRP A 79 4.31 -23.04 5.18
C TRP A 79 5.41 -24.05 5.49
N TRP A 80 5.14 -25.08 6.29
CA TRP A 80 6.08 -26.20 6.53
C TRP A 80 6.38 -26.95 5.23
N GLY A 81 5.37 -27.17 4.39
CA GLY A 81 5.48 -27.86 3.09
C GLY A 81 6.16 -27.10 1.96
N LYS A 82 6.33 -25.77 2.09
CA LYS A 82 6.83 -24.93 0.99
C LYS A 82 8.25 -25.25 0.53
N THR A 83 9.08 -25.90 1.35
CA THR A 83 10.45 -26.26 0.98
C THR A 83 10.56 -27.75 0.69
N LYS A 84 11.07 -28.11 -0.50
CA LYS A 84 11.20 -29.52 -0.94
C LYS A 84 11.96 -30.40 0.06
N ASN A 85 12.99 -29.85 0.69
CA ASN A 85 13.88 -30.58 1.60
C ASN A 85 13.50 -30.41 3.09
N GLY A 86 12.27 -29.96 3.39
CA GLY A 86 11.86 -29.59 4.73
C GLY A 86 12.50 -28.29 5.22
N ARG A 87 12.19 -27.90 6.46
CA ARG A 87 12.79 -26.76 7.15
C ARG A 87 13.54 -27.27 8.37
N LYS A 88 14.57 -26.56 8.85
CA LYS A 88 15.24 -26.92 10.11
C LYS A 88 14.21 -27.02 11.23
N SER A 89 14.25 -28.07 12.07
CA SER A 89 13.29 -28.23 13.18
C SER A 89 13.39 -27.11 14.22
N THR A 90 14.49 -26.37 14.23
CA THR A 90 14.73 -25.19 15.09
C THR A 90 14.44 -23.85 14.43
N ILE A 91 13.87 -23.86 13.21
CA ILE A 91 13.56 -22.62 12.51
C ILE A 91 12.51 -21.81 13.29
N SER A 92 12.72 -20.50 13.40
CA SER A 92 11.72 -19.62 13.97
C SER A 92 10.53 -19.50 13.01
N ILE A 93 9.33 -19.80 13.51
CA ILE A 93 8.08 -19.60 12.77
C ILE A 93 7.89 -18.09 12.53
N PRO A 94 7.51 -17.65 11.31
CA PRO A 94 7.33 -16.24 10.99
C PRO A 94 6.33 -15.52 11.91
N LYS A 95 6.67 -14.27 12.27
CA LYS A 95 5.89 -13.44 13.19
C LYS A 95 4.42 -13.22 12.77
N TYR A 96 4.13 -13.22 11.47
CA TYR A 96 2.77 -13.01 10.97
C TYR A 96 1.80 -14.13 11.42
N PHE A 97 2.26 -15.36 11.66
CA PHE A 97 1.39 -16.41 12.21
C PHE A 97 0.86 -16.06 13.60
N PHE A 98 1.63 -15.31 14.38
CA PHE A 98 1.26 -14.88 15.72
C PHE A 98 0.45 -13.59 15.69
N HIS A 99 0.86 -12.59 14.92
CA HIS A 99 0.23 -11.26 14.94
C HIS A 99 -0.97 -11.14 14.01
N ASP A 100 -0.86 -11.65 12.78
CA ASP A 100 -1.88 -11.48 11.75
C ASP A 100 -2.92 -12.62 11.80
N TYR A 101 -2.49 -13.81 12.23
CA TYR A 101 -3.33 -15.02 12.30
C TYR A 101 -3.68 -15.47 13.71
N ASN A 102 -3.16 -14.81 14.74
CA ASN A 102 -3.40 -15.13 16.15
C ASN A 102 -3.22 -16.62 16.49
N LEU A 103 -2.21 -17.27 15.91
CA LEU A 103 -1.91 -18.68 16.15
C LEU A 103 -0.93 -18.88 17.30
N ASN A 104 -1.19 -19.91 18.09
CA ASN A 104 -0.13 -20.57 18.86
C ASN A 104 0.58 -21.58 17.94
N ALA A 105 1.44 -21.07 17.05
CA ALA A 105 2.00 -21.87 15.96
C ALA A 105 2.83 -23.07 16.44
N GLU A 106 3.48 -22.98 17.61
CA GLU A 106 4.21 -24.10 18.22
C GLU A 106 3.27 -25.21 18.72
N LYS A 107 2.13 -24.85 19.30
CA LYS A 107 1.11 -25.83 19.71
C LYS A 107 0.50 -26.52 18.48
N ILE A 108 0.19 -25.77 17.43
CA ILE A 108 -0.38 -26.31 16.19
C ILE A 108 0.64 -27.20 15.46
N THR A 109 1.91 -26.80 15.39
CA THR A 109 2.97 -27.64 14.81
C THR A 109 3.11 -28.97 15.55
N ARG A 110 3.02 -28.97 16.89
CA ARG A 110 3.01 -30.22 17.67
C ARG A 110 1.79 -31.08 17.36
N LYS A 111 0.59 -30.47 17.30
CA LYS A 111 -0.64 -31.17 16.88
C LYS A 111 -0.47 -31.85 15.53
N PHE A 112 0.10 -31.16 14.53
CA PHE A 112 0.39 -31.77 13.23
C PHE A 112 1.37 -32.96 13.31
N LYS A 113 2.33 -32.96 14.24
CA LYS A 113 3.22 -34.10 14.46
C LYS A 113 2.49 -35.26 15.13
N ASP A 114 1.70 -34.96 16.16
CA ASP A 114 0.90 -35.95 16.89
C ASP A 114 -0.12 -36.66 15.96
N GLU A 115 -0.66 -35.92 14.99
CA GLU A 115 -1.57 -36.42 13.96
C GLU A 115 -0.87 -36.95 12.70
N SER A 116 0.46 -37.18 12.75
CA SER A 116 1.23 -37.76 11.64
C SER A 116 1.16 -36.99 10.31
N LEU A 117 0.97 -35.66 10.36
CA LEU A 117 1.06 -34.77 9.20
C LEU A 117 2.47 -34.20 9.00
N LEU A 118 3.23 -34.09 10.10
CA LEU A 118 4.63 -33.68 10.11
C LEU A 118 5.48 -34.71 10.84
N TYR A 119 6.75 -34.81 10.47
CA TYR A 119 7.74 -35.58 11.21
C TYR A 119 9.10 -34.87 11.20
N ASP A 120 9.94 -35.19 12.19
CA ASP A 120 11.33 -34.72 12.22
C ASP A 120 12.27 -35.81 11.68
N ASP A 121 13.17 -35.42 10.79
CA ASP A 121 14.21 -36.28 10.21
C ASP A 121 15.49 -35.47 10.00
N GLU A 122 16.63 -36.01 10.46
CA GLU A 122 17.95 -35.37 10.39
C GLU A 122 17.96 -33.87 10.79
N GLY A 123 17.21 -33.50 11.83
CA GLY A 123 17.12 -32.12 12.33
C GLY A 123 16.28 -31.18 11.45
N LYS A 124 15.45 -31.73 10.56
CA LYS A 124 14.48 -31.01 9.75
C LYS A 124 13.06 -31.52 10.02
N THR A 125 12.09 -30.62 9.92
CA THR A 125 10.67 -30.96 9.92
C THR A 125 10.19 -31.06 8.46
N LEU A 126 9.52 -32.17 8.13
CA LEU A 126 8.97 -32.47 6.80
C LEU A 126 7.50 -32.87 6.91
N LEU A 127 6.78 -32.74 5.80
CA LEU A 127 5.45 -33.32 5.63
C LEU A 127 5.53 -34.82 5.41
N THR A 128 4.65 -35.58 6.05
CA THR A 128 4.34 -36.95 5.65
C THR A 128 3.61 -36.96 4.31
N GLU A 129 3.33 -38.14 3.76
CA GLU A 129 2.52 -38.25 2.53
C GLU A 129 1.13 -37.64 2.72
N GLU A 130 0.47 -37.95 3.84
CA GLU A 130 -0.84 -37.36 4.18
C GLU A 130 -0.75 -35.85 4.38
N GLY A 131 0.26 -35.37 5.11
CA GLY A 131 0.50 -33.94 5.28
C GLY A 131 0.72 -33.21 3.95
N ARG A 132 1.37 -33.87 2.98
CA ARG A 132 1.59 -33.36 1.62
C ARG A 132 0.28 -33.25 0.84
N VAL A 133 -0.55 -34.30 0.85
CA VAL A 133 -1.86 -34.28 0.21
C VAL A 133 -2.71 -33.10 0.73
N ILE A 134 -2.73 -32.87 2.05
CA ILE A 134 -3.46 -31.75 2.64
C ILE A 134 -2.81 -30.41 2.26
N ALA A 135 -1.49 -30.27 2.42
CA ALA A 135 -0.79 -29.02 2.09
C ALA A 135 -0.96 -28.62 0.62
N ASP A 136 -0.94 -29.58 -0.31
CA ASP A 136 -1.12 -29.32 -1.73
C ASP A 136 -2.55 -28.87 -2.04
N LYS A 137 -3.56 -29.52 -1.43
CA LYS A 137 -4.97 -29.12 -1.53
C LYS A 137 -5.22 -27.67 -1.09
N TYR A 138 -4.51 -27.21 -0.06
CA TYR A 138 -4.66 -25.85 0.48
C TYR A 138 -3.53 -24.90 0.06
N SER A 139 -2.74 -25.25 -0.95
CA SER A 139 -1.54 -24.50 -1.35
C SER A 139 -1.82 -23.04 -1.74
N SER A 140 -3.02 -22.74 -2.26
CA SER A 140 -3.47 -21.39 -2.62
C SER A 140 -3.55 -20.43 -1.42
N LEU A 141 -3.67 -20.93 -0.18
CA LEU A 141 -3.64 -20.10 1.02
C LEU A 141 -2.35 -19.27 1.09
N TRP A 142 -1.23 -19.81 0.60
CA TRP A 142 0.02 -19.07 0.55
C TRP A 142 -0.05 -17.87 -0.39
N GLU A 143 -0.74 -18.00 -1.52
CA GLU A 143 -0.90 -16.93 -2.50
C GLU A 143 -1.79 -15.82 -1.95
N ILE A 144 -2.92 -16.20 -1.33
CA ILE A 144 -3.84 -15.28 -0.67
C ILE A 144 -3.14 -14.50 0.44
N HIS A 145 -2.37 -15.22 1.28
CA HIS A 145 -1.55 -14.61 2.34
C HIS A 145 -0.50 -13.64 1.79
N SER A 146 0.17 -14.01 0.69
CA SER A 146 1.26 -13.22 0.12
C SER A 146 0.79 -11.94 -0.59
N ALA A 147 -0.50 -11.81 -0.87
CA ALA A 147 -1.12 -10.68 -1.56
C ALA A 147 -1.29 -9.44 -0.64
N LYS A 148 -0.17 -8.91 -0.12
CA LYS A 148 -0.13 -7.84 0.91
C LYS A 148 -0.73 -6.51 0.48
N GLU A 149 -0.76 -6.23 -0.82
CA GLU A 149 -1.30 -4.99 -1.40
C GLU A 149 -2.83 -4.98 -1.46
N TYR A 150 -3.48 -6.06 -1.01
CA TYR A 150 -4.91 -6.22 -1.09
C TYR A 150 -5.47 -6.64 0.27
N PRO A 151 -6.71 -6.20 0.58
CA PRO A 151 -7.41 -6.57 1.81
C PRO A 151 -7.93 -8.02 1.80
N THR A 152 -7.06 -9.02 1.58
CA THR A 152 -7.45 -10.43 1.47
C THR A 152 -7.88 -11.05 2.80
N ASN A 153 -8.72 -12.08 2.70
CA ASN A 153 -9.20 -12.92 3.81
C ASN A 153 -9.22 -14.38 3.39
N LEU A 154 -8.60 -15.26 4.18
CA LEU A 154 -8.45 -16.68 3.84
C LEU A 154 -9.80 -17.35 3.59
N ASP A 155 -10.75 -17.22 4.51
CA ASP A 155 -12.06 -17.90 4.46
C ASP A 155 -12.94 -17.43 3.31
N ILE A 156 -12.88 -16.13 2.99
CA ILE A 156 -13.70 -15.53 1.92
C ILE A 156 -13.09 -15.80 0.54
N ASP A 157 -11.76 -15.67 0.41
CA ASP A 157 -11.10 -15.69 -0.89
C ASP A 157 -10.73 -17.12 -1.33
N PHE A 158 -10.46 -18.05 -0.40
CA PHE A 158 -10.04 -19.43 -0.70
C PHE A 158 -11.04 -20.23 -1.56
N PRO A 159 -12.36 -20.26 -1.29
CA PRO A 159 -13.30 -21.15 -1.99
C PRO A 159 -13.36 -20.92 -3.50
N THR A 160 -13.11 -19.68 -3.93
CA THR A 160 -13.17 -19.26 -5.34
C THR A 160 -11.81 -18.83 -5.87
N TRP A 161 -10.72 -19.17 -5.17
CA TRP A 161 -9.41 -18.68 -5.52
C TRP A 161 -8.98 -19.18 -6.91
N ASN A 162 -8.67 -18.23 -7.78
CA ASN A 162 -8.00 -18.48 -9.04
C ASN A 162 -7.01 -17.34 -9.24
N LYS A 163 -5.72 -17.66 -9.19
CA LYS A 163 -4.66 -16.66 -9.22
C LYS A 163 -4.72 -15.76 -10.46
N ASN A 164 -4.93 -16.35 -11.65
CA ASN A 164 -4.96 -15.58 -12.90
C ASN A 164 -6.17 -14.63 -12.92
N LYS A 165 -7.35 -15.12 -12.53
CA LYS A 165 -8.56 -14.29 -12.41
C LYS A 165 -8.39 -13.20 -11.35
N PHE A 166 -7.78 -13.51 -10.21
CA PHE A 166 -7.49 -12.54 -9.16
C PHE A 166 -6.56 -11.44 -9.66
N ASP A 167 -5.44 -11.79 -10.29
CA ASP A 167 -4.49 -10.83 -10.85
C ASP A 167 -5.15 -9.92 -11.90
N LEU A 168 -6.03 -10.48 -12.75
CA LEU A 168 -6.80 -9.73 -13.73
C LEU A 168 -7.74 -8.72 -13.07
N ILE A 169 -8.55 -9.16 -12.10
CA ILE A 169 -9.49 -8.29 -11.36
C ILE A 169 -8.74 -7.16 -10.65
N MET A 170 -7.64 -7.48 -9.97
CA MET A 170 -6.83 -6.47 -9.27
C MET A 170 -6.22 -5.45 -10.24
N CYS A 171 -5.75 -5.91 -11.41
CA CYS A 171 -5.25 -5.02 -12.45
C CYS A 171 -6.35 -4.06 -12.94
N GLN A 172 -7.55 -4.57 -13.22
CA GLN A 172 -8.71 -3.75 -13.63
C GLN A 172 -9.11 -2.72 -12.56
N MET A 173 -9.12 -3.12 -11.29
CA MET A 173 -9.42 -2.21 -10.17
C MET A 173 -8.38 -1.09 -10.04
N GLN A 174 -7.09 -1.40 -10.22
CA GLN A 174 -6.03 -0.38 -10.23
C GLN A 174 -6.15 0.59 -11.40
N ILE A 175 -6.46 0.09 -12.61
CA ILE A 175 -6.73 0.95 -13.78
C ILE A 175 -7.86 1.92 -13.46
N ARG A 176 -8.96 1.42 -12.88
CA ARG A 176 -10.10 2.24 -12.49
C ARG A 176 -9.70 3.30 -11.47
N TYR A 177 -9.01 2.91 -10.40
CA TYR A 177 -8.56 3.84 -9.35
C TYR A 177 -7.69 4.96 -9.92
N HIS A 178 -6.62 4.62 -10.63
CA HIS A 178 -5.68 5.62 -11.16
C HIS A 178 -6.36 6.51 -12.22
N SER A 179 -7.30 5.97 -13.00
CA SER A 179 -8.08 6.76 -13.95
C SER A 179 -8.99 7.77 -13.23
N GLU A 180 -9.70 7.36 -12.18
CA GLU A 180 -10.52 8.28 -11.37
C GLU A 180 -9.66 9.31 -10.62
N TYR A 181 -8.47 8.91 -10.15
CA TYR A 181 -7.55 9.82 -9.45
C TYR A 181 -7.01 10.89 -10.41
N ALA A 182 -6.65 10.52 -11.65
CA ALA A 182 -6.26 11.48 -12.69
C ALA A 182 -7.39 12.48 -12.99
N LYS A 183 -8.65 12.01 -13.06
CA LYS A 183 -9.82 12.90 -13.22
C LYS A 183 -9.99 13.85 -12.02
N PHE A 184 -9.77 13.36 -10.80
CA PHE A 184 -9.77 14.17 -9.58
C PHE A 184 -8.70 15.26 -9.61
N CYS A 185 -7.45 14.92 -9.95
CA CYS A 185 -6.36 15.89 -10.11
C CYS A 185 -6.71 16.97 -11.16
N LYS A 186 -7.30 16.56 -12.29
CA LYS A 186 -7.77 17.50 -13.32
C LYS A 186 -8.82 18.49 -12.79
N LYS A 187 -9.75 18.04 -11.93
CA LYS A 187 -10.73 18.94 -11.28
C LYS A 187 -10.04 19.97 -10.40
N LEU A 188 -9.01 19.57 -9.63
CA LEU A 188 -8.24 20.50 -8.79
C LEU A 188 -7.43 21.50 -9.61
N VAL A 189 -6.74 21.05 -10.66
CA VAL A 189 -6.02 21.94 -11.58
C VAL A 189 -6.99 22.97 -12.20
N ASN A 190 -8.16 22.53 -12.66
CA ASN A 190 -9.17 23.42 -13.21
C ASN A 190 -9.69 24.42 -12.16
N TYR A 191 -9.92 23.96 -10.92
CA TYR A 191 -10.33 24.84 -9.83
C TYR A 191 -9.28 25.92 -9.55
N PHE A 192 -8.01 25.54 -9.37
CA PHE A 192 -6.94 26.51 -9.11
C PHE A 192 -6.73 27.49 -10.28
N ASN A 193 -6.82 27.01 -11.53
CA ASN A 193 -6.77 27.88 -12.70
C ASN A 193 -7.95 28.88 -12.74
N SER A 194 -9.15 28.45 -12.31
CA SER A 194 -10.34 29.32 -12.31
C SER A 194 -10.25 30.50 -11.32
N LEU A 195 -9.34 30.43 -10.35
CA LEU A 195 -9.10 31.51 -9.40
C LEU A 195 -8.43 32.73 -10.06
N ASN A 196 -7.89 32.59 -11.28
CA ASN A 196 -7.18 33.65 -12.01
C ASN A 196 -6.13 34.34 -11.13
N ALA A 197 -5.42 33.54 -10.32
CA ALA A 197 -4.46 34.06 -9.37
C ALA A 197 -3.28 34.74 -10.09
N PRO A 198 -2.78 35.88 -9.59
CA PRO A 198 -1.64 36.56 -10.20
C PRO A 198 -0.39 35.68 -10.13
N THR A 199 0.58 35.89 -11.01
CA THR A 199 1.86 35.13 -11.05
C THR A 199 2.61 35.15 -9.72
N SER A 200 2.41 36.19 -8.90
CA SER A 200 2.98 36.30 -7.55
C SER A 200 2.36 35.34 -6.52
N ALA A 201 1.22 34.70 -6.82
CA ALA A 201 0.55 33.72 -5.95
C ALA A 201 1.23 32.35 -6.04
N LEU A 202 2.47 32.25 -5.54
CA LEU A 202 3.32 31.06 -5.65
C LEU A 202 2.65 29.78 -5.12
N LYS A 203 1.89 29.88 -4.02
CA LYS A 203 1.18 28.73 -3.44
C LYS A 203 0.23 28.06 -4.44
N ILE A 204 -0.57 28.84 -5.17
CA ILE A 204 -1.51 28.31 -6.16
C ILE A 204 -0.79 27.64 -7.32
N HIS A 205 0.31 28.24 -7.79
CA HIS A 205 1.12 27.65 -8.85
C HIS A 205 1.77 26.33 -8.41
N ASN A 206 2.22 26.24 -7.16
CA ASN A 206 2.76 25.01 -6.59
C ASN A 206 1.68 23.91 -6.49
N GLU A 207 0.46 24.25 -6.06
CA GLU A 207 -0.67 23.31 -6.04
C GLU A 207 -1.00 22.80 -7.46
N ILE A 208 -1.06 23.69 -8.45
CA ILE A 208 -1.28 23.32 -9.85
C ILE A 208 -0.20 22.34 -10.32
N ASN A 209 1.07 22.67 -10.10
CA ASN A 209 2.19 21.81 -10.51
C ASN A 209 2.16 20.45 -9.81
N TYR A 210 1.84 20.42 -8.51
CA TYR A 210 1.67 19.18 -7.76
C TYR A 210 0.59 18.30 -8.39
N TYR A 211 -0.61 18.83 -8.64
CA TYR A 211 -1.69 18.04 -9.21
C TYR A 211 -1.50 17.67 -10.68
N ILE A 212 -0.77 18.47 -11.47
CA ILE A 212 -0.34 18.07 -12.83
C ILE A 212 0.60 16.86 -12.75
N ASN A 213 1.59 16.89 -11.85
CA ASN A 213 2.53 15.78 -11.69
C ASN A 213 1.83 14.51 -11.20
N GLU A 214 0.93 14.63 -10.22
CA GLU A 214 0.11 13.50 -9.74
C GLU A 214 -0.77 12.94 -10.87
N MET A 215 -1.43 13.80 -11.65
CA MET A 215 -2.24 13.39 -12.80
C MET A 215 -1.41 12.60 -13.81
N ASN A 216 -0.26 13.13 -14.23
CA ASN A 216 0.63 12.50 -15.21
C ASN A 216 1.16 11.16 -14.68
N SER A 217 1.55 11.09 -13.41
CA SER A 217 1.99 9.86 -12.76
C SER A 217 0.89 8.78 -12.75
N ASN A 218 -0.36 9.17 -12.46
CA ASN A 218 -1.49 8.25 -12.51
C ASN A 218 -1.80 7.78 -13.94
N LEU A 219 -1.72 8.65 -14.94
CA LEU A 219 -1.91 8.28 -16.35
C LEU A 219 -0.83 7.32 -16.85
N ALA A 220 0.43 7.53 -16.45
CA ALA A 220 1.52 6.60 -16.76
C ALA A 220 1.24 5.20 -16.18
N ARG A 221 0.85 5.12 -14.89
CA ARG A 221 0.45 3.85 -14.26
C ARG A 221 -0.71 3.17 -14.98
N VAL A 222 -1.71 3.93 -15.45
CA VAL A 222 -2.83 3.37 -16.22
C VAL A 222 -2.34 2.71 -17.51
N ASN A 223 -1.38 3.31 -18.21
CA ASN A 223 -0.84 2.74 -19.43
C ASN A 223 -0.06 1.44 -19.15
N ASP A 224 0.83 1.45 -18.16
CA ASP A 224 1.58 0.25 -17.75
C ASP A 224 0.63 -0.90 -17.34
N LEU A 225 -0.43 -0.57 -16.60
CA LEU A 225 -1.42 -1.55 -16.18
C LEU A 225 -2.25 -2.08 -17.35
N LYS A 226 -2.55 -1.27 -18.37
CA LYS A 226 -3.26 -1.75 -19.57
C LYS A 226 -2.41 -2.75 -20.36
N GLU A 227 -1.10 -2.53 -20.47
CA GLU A 227 -0.19 -3.49 -21.09
C GLU A 227 -0.16 -4.79 -20.28
N LYS A 228 -0.06 -4.69 -18.95
CA LYS A 228 -0.16 -5.85 -18.04
C LYS A 228 -1.49 -6.59 -18.19
N LEU A 229 -2.60 -5.87 -18.36
CA LEU A 229 -3.93 -6.44 -18.53
C LEU A 229 -4.02 -7.32 -19.78
N ILE A 230 -3.43 -6.88 -20.90
CA ILE A 230 -3.38 -7.65 -22.15
C ILE A 230 -2.62 -8.96 -21.92
N ILE A 231 -1.41 -8.88 -21.32
CA ILE A 231 -0.60 -10.08 -21.01
C ILE A 231 -1.35 -11.06 -20.10
N LEU A 232 -2.10 -10.55 -19.13
CA LEU A 232 -2.89 -11.39 -18.22
C LEU A 232 -4.08 -12.04 -18.93
N GLN A 233 -4.71 -11.33 -19.87
CA GLN A 233 -5.83 -11.86 -20.65
C GLN A 233 -5.36 -12.97 -21.60
N ASP A 234 -4.26 -12.75 -22.32
CA ASP A 234 -3.68 -13.76 -23.22
C ASP A 234 -3.34 -15.05 -22.46
N ARG A 235 -2.77 -14.95 -21.25
CA ARG A 235 -2.49 -16.12 -20.40
C ARG A 235 -3.73 -16.87 -19.95
N ILE A 236 -4.87 -16.19 -19.78
CA ILE A 236 -6.12 -16.86 -19.40
C ILE A 236 -6.67 -17.60 -20.61
N ASP A 237 -6.64 -16.98 -21.79
CA ASP A 237 -7.17 -17.53 -23.03
C ASP A 237 -6.35 -18.74 -23.52
N ASP A 238 -5.02 -18.75 -23.30
CA ASP A 238 -4.13 -19.89 -23.59
C ASP A 238 -4.33 -21.09 -22.63
N ASN A 239 -5.01 -20.90 -21.50
CA ASN A 239 -5.25 -21.94 -20.48
C ASN A 239 -6.69 -22.49 -20.51
N ILE A 240 -7.48 -22.15 -21.54
CA ILE A 240 -8.83 -22.66 -21.81
C ILE A 240 -8.76 -23.64 -22.99
#